data_AF-V4Y1E5-F1
#
_entry.id   AF-V4Y1E5-F1
#
_cell.length_a   1.000
_cell.length_b   1.000
_cell.length_c   1.000
_cell.angle_alpha   90.00
_cell.angle_beta   90.00
_cell.angle_gamma   90.00
#
_symmetry.space_group_name_H-M   'P 1'
#
loop_
_entity.id
_entity.type
_entity.pdbx_description
1 polymer ?
#
loop_
_entity_poly.entity_id
_entity_poly.type
_entity_poly.pdbx_seq_one_letter_code
_entity_poly.pdbx_strand_id
1 'polypeptide(L)'
;MTAIGEFLEENGEKVFLVVYFAVMVIVAGPLFLSLGEAWQASDVVRPLILALNPLVSVTLEQFSALMFGIYLGLLVLLTLDPKKRVQGALLWFGTFSALAGLLSIGLFIPNIDFGANVAWVLGGFVAGGVVGGGGQLLEVRTASALEFRRSATLLFYLISSLVVVGLVEYHVNFPQFLAVTGDTVRLVAPSPTLSVEWAGIGQNVLMAGVFVLTLRRFVTYDSSENFFVLGPQGSGKSLFLVGKYLAALDDAVGRDTDTPLNPSSDLMELVGSLDAASKDTGWKIDATGQTDVEDLQFNFVDGRAFPKNIQLSSLDYAGEYLERLPSALMSADDEVENSTLRLLAQRVRDANTLVLIIDVERYHNNEPLEIEPYFDILDVASSKDVLLVATKCDILAEEFRDKRALEAHQYFDEFQEYVNETLVENNQTVRTLVQDTSGSEIHPVYYQTTTDENDERVPMRDRNGNVMTVGFDELLDKMG
;
A
#
# COMPACT_ATOMS: atom_id res chain seq x y z
N MET A 1 -4.32 6.19 -27.81
CA MET A 1 -5.02 6.02 -26.53
C MET A 1 -5.29 7.41 -25.96
N THR A 2 -6.45 7.64 -25.35
CA THR A 2 -6.80 8.96 -24.80
C THR A 2 -5.98 9.23 -23.53
N ALA A 3 -5.52 10.46 -23.31
CA ALA A 3 -4.79 10.88 -22.10
C ALA A 3 -5.47 10.52 -20.76
N ILE A 4 -6.78 10.26 -20.79
CA ILE A 4 -7.56 9.75 -19.65
C ILE A 4 -7.21 8.29 -19.31
N GLY A 5 -6.84 7.48 -20.32
CA GLY A 5 -6.42 6.08 -20.16
C GLY A 5 -5.08 5.99 -19.45
N GLU A 6 -4.05 6.68 -19.96
CA GLU A 6 -2.73 6.76 -19.30
C GLU A 6 -2.84 7.32 -17.87
N PHE A 7 -3.65 8.37 -17.66
CA PHE A 7 -3.87 8.92 -16.31
C PHE A 7 -4.55 7.93 -15.36
N LEU A 8 -5.48 7.11 -15.85
CA LEU A 8 -6.16 6.07 -15.07
C LEU A 8 -5.28 4.85 -14.81
N GLU A 9 -4.32 4.56 -15.68
CA GLU A 9 -3.34 3.49 -15.52
C GLU A 9 -2.31 3.90 -14.44
N GLU A 10 -1.81 5.13 -14.51
CA GLU A 10 -0.82 5.68 -13.59
C GLU A 10 -1.41 6.09 -12.22
N ASN A 11 -2.69 6.50 -12.16
CA ASN A 11 -3.35 6.98 -10.93
C ASN A 11 -4.62 6.17 -10.56
N GLY A 12 -4.82 4.99 -11.14
CA GLY A 12 -6.04 4.20 -10.97
C GLY A 12 -6.41 3.97 -9.51
N GLU A 13 -5.42 3.67 -8.69
CA GLU A 13 -5.54 3.51 -7.24
C GLU A 13 -6.10 4.75 -6.52
N LYS A 14 -5.54 5.93 -6.82
CA LYS A 14 -5.99 7.22 -6.25
C LYS A 14 -7.43 7.51 -6.69
N VAL A 15 -7.76 7.20 -7.94
CA VAL A 15 -9.11 7.34 -8.49
C VAL A 15 -10.09 6.40 -7.78
N PHE A 16 -9.72 5.14 -7.52
CA PHE A 16 -10.58 4.21 -6.78
C PHE A 16 -10.91 4.71 -5.38
N LEU A 17 -9.92 5.22 -4.65
CA LEU A 17 -10.14 5.74 -3.30
C LEU A 17 -11.06 6.97 -3.29
N VAL A 18 -10.88 7.89 -4.25
CA VAL A 18 -11.76 9.05 -4.43
C VAL A 18 -13.17 8.64 -4.86
N VAL A 19 -13.29 7.65 -5.75
CA VAL A 19 -14.59 7.09 -6.18
C VAL A 19 -15.31 6.44 -5.01
N TYR A 20 -14.64 5.63 -4.19
CA TYR A 20 -15.23 5.05 -2.98
C TYR A 20 -15.70 6.15 -2.03
N PHE A 21 -14.90 7.18 -1.83
CA PHE A 21 -15.30 8.32 -1.01
C PHE A 21 -16.52 9.06 -1.57
N ALA A 22 -16.54 9.36 -2.88
CA ALA A 22 -17.66 10.03 -3.52
C ALA A 22 -18.96 9.21 -3.41
N VAL A 23 -18.89 7.89 -3.65
CA VAL A 23 -20.02 6.98 -3.47
C VAL A 23 -20.49 6.99 -2.02
N MET A 24 -19.58 6.92 -1.04
CA MET A 24 -19.94 7.02 0.37
C MET A 24 -20.66 8.33 0.69
N VAL A 25 -20.17 9.48 0.24
CA VAL A 25 -20.80 10.79 0.50
C VAL A 25 -22.20 10.88 -0.12
N ILE A 26 -22.35 10.42 -1.37
CA ILE A 26 -23.64 10.44 -2.07
C ILE A 26 -24.67 9.58 -1.34
N VAL A 27 -24.28 8.39 -0.88
CA VAL A 27 -25.18 7.45 -0.20
C VAL A 27 -25.41 7.85 1.27
N ALA A 28 -24.41 8.46 1.91
CA ALA A 28 -24.48 8.87 3.30
C ALA A 28 -25.50 9.97 3.57
N GLY A 29 -25.66 10.93 2.65
CA GLY A 29 -26.62 12.04 2.82
C GLY A 29 -28.05 11.57 3.13
N PRO A 30 -28.70 10.79 2.23
CA PRO A 30 -30.02 10.22 2.48
C PRO A 30 -30.06 9.30 3.70
N LEU A 31 -29.02 8.48 3.92
CA LEU A 31 -28.94 7.59 5.08
C LEU A 31 -28.91 8.36 6.40
N PHE A 32 -28.18 9.47 6.50
CA PHE A 32 -28.13 10.23 7.76
C PHE A 32 -29.45 10.91 8.10
N LEU A 33 -30.21 11.33 7.09
CA LEU A 33 -31.55 11.87 7.29
C LEU A 33 -32.49 10.77 7.83
N SER A 34 -32.50 9.59 7.20
CA SER A 34 -33.34 8.47 7.66
C SER A 34 -32.91 7.96 9.05
N LEU A 35 -31.62 7.93 9.34
CA LEU A 35 -31.11 7.61 10.68
C LEU A 35 -31.52 8.65 11.73
N GLY A 36 -31.58 9.93 11.36
CA GLY A 36 -32.06 11.01 12.24
C GLY A 36 -33.55 10.86 12.57
N GLU A 37 -34.37 10.53 11.58
CA GLU A 37 -35.79 10.21 11.77
C GLU A 37 -35.97 8.94 12.60
N ALA A 38 -35.20 7.88 12.30
CA ALA A 38 -35.19 6.63 13.05
C ALA A 38 -34.87 6.86 14.53
N TRP A 39 -33.91 7.75 14.82
CA TRP A 39 -33.57 8.11 16.19
C TRP A 39 -34.73 8.79 16.94
N GLN A 40 -35.45 9.70 16.28
CA GLN A 40 -36.59 10.38 16.89
C GLN A 40 -37.76 9.42 17.14
N ALA A 41 -37.98 8.48 16.20
CA ALA A 41 -39.02 7.46 16.25
C ALA A 41 -38.61 6.18 17.03
N SER A 42 -37.37 6.10 17.50
CA SER A 42 -36.81 4.86 18.07
C SER A 42 -37.59 4.38 19.30
N ASP A 43 -38.01 3.12 19.24
CA ASP A 43 -38.79 2.44 20.28
C ASP A 43 -37.90 1.65 21.25
N VAL A 44 -36.68 1.28 20.86
CA VAL A 44 -35.79 0.43 21.67
C VAL A 44 -34.52 1.14 22.06
N VAL A 45 -33.71 1.58 21.09
CA VAL A 45 -32.40 2.16 21.36
C VAL A 45 -32.48 3.47 22.15
N ARG A 46 -33.36 4.40 21.76
CA ARG A 46 -33.49 5.68 22.47
C ARG A 46 -33.95 5.50 23.93
N PRO A 47 -35.00 4.72 24.24
CA PRO A 47 -35.39 4.43 25.62
C PRO A 47 -34.31 3.71 26.43
N LEU A 48 -33.55 2.78 25.83
CA LEU A 48 -32.43 2.12 26.50
C LEU A 48 -31.34 3.11 26.92
N ILE A 49 -31.00 4.06 26.06
CA ILE A 49 -30.01 5.09 26.40
C ILE A 49 -30.57 6.05 27.45
N LEU A 50 -31.84 6.46 27.33
CA LEU A 50 -32.50 7.30 28.34
C LEU A 50 -32.59 6.63 29.71
N ALA A 51 -32.71 5.29 29.75
CA ALA A 51 -32.73 4.52 30.99
C ALA A 51 -31.38 4.54 31.74
N LEU A 52 -30.28 4.93 31.09
CA LEU A 52 -28.98 5.07 31.76
C LEU A 52 -28.98 6.18 32.81
N ASN A 53 -29.77 7.23 32.63
CA ASN A 53 -29.83 8.33 33.59
C ASN A 53 -30.37 7.88 34.96
N PRO A 54 -31.55 7.27 35.07
CA PRO A 54 -32.05 6.77 36.35
C PRO A 54 -31.26 5.56 36.90
N LEU A 55 -30.56 4.79 36.05
CA LEU A 55 -29.84 3.59 36.49
C LEU A 55 -28.41 3.87 36.97
N VAL A 56 -27.67 4.70 36.24
CA VAL A 56 -26.24 4.97 36.47
C VAL A 56 -25.90 6.47 36.43
N SER A 57 -26.90 7.36 36.41
CA SER A 57 -26.73 8.81 36.38
C SER A 57 -25.98 9.34 35.16
N VAL A 58 -26.10 8.63 34.03
CA VAL A 58 -25.54 9.07 32.74
C VAL A 58 -26.66 9.64 31.87
N THR A 59 -26.59 10.93 31.57
CA THR A 59 -27.60 11.58 30.71
C THR A 59 -27.39 11.21 29.23
N LEU A 60 -28.42 11.44 28.41
CA LEU A 60 -28.33 11.24 26.97
C LEU A 60 -27.18 12.06 26.36
N GLU A 61 -27.04 13.31 26.78
CA GLU A 61 -25.96 14.20 26.31
C GLU A 61 -24.58 13.64 26.67
N GLN A 62 -24.40 13.15 27.89
CA GLN A 62 -23.14 12.56 28.35
C GLN A 62 -22.80 11.28 27.58
N PHE A 63 -23.78 10.42 27.34
CA PHE A 63 -23.61 9.21 26.54
C PHE A 63 -23.23 9.55 25.09
N SER A 64 -23.95 10.48 24.45
CA SER A 64 -23.64 10.93 23.09
C SER A 64 -22.26 11.59 23.00
N ALA A 65 -21.89 12.42 23.97
CA ALA A 65 -20.57 13.04 24.07
C ALA A 65 -19.45 11.99 24.22
N LEU A 66 -19.66 10.97 25.06
CA LEU A 66 -18.73 9.85 25.24
C LEU A 66 -18.55 9.05 23.94
N MET A 67 -19.65 8.64 23.29
CA MET A 67 -19.59 7.87 22.04
C MET A 67 -18.94 8.66 20.90
N PHE A 68 -19.22 9.96 20.82
CA PHE A 68 -18.55 10.84 19.88
C PHE A 68 -17.06 10.98 20.18
N GLY A 69 -16.69 11.08 21.46
CA GLY A 69 -15.30 11.03 21.91
C GLY A 69 -14.60 9.75 21.43
N ILE A 70 -15.20 8.57 21.64
CA ILE A 70 -14.65 7.28 21.19
C ILE A 70 -14.40 7.29 19.69
N TYR A 71 -15.39 7.72 18.91
CA TYR A 71 -15.27 7.87 17.46
C TYR A 71 -14.10 8.78 17.06
N LEU A 72 -13.98 9.96 17.69
CA LEU A 72 -12.89 10.90 17.43
C LEU A 72 -11.51 10.32 17.77
N GLY A 73 -11.41 9.59 18.90
CA GLY A 73 -10.17 8.92 19.31
C GLY A 73 -9.71 7.92 18.25
N LEU A 74 -10.64 7.09 17.75
CA LEU A 74 -10.34 6.14 16.68
C LEU A 74 -10.00 6.83 15.36
N LEU A 75 -10.70 7.91 15.00
CA LEU A 75 -10.45 8.67 13.77
C LEU A 75 -9.09 9.38 13.79
N VAL A 76 -8.68 9.91 14.94
CA VAL A 76 -7.34 10.49 15.12
C VAL A 76 -6.26 9.41 14.95
N LEU A 77 -6.43 8.22 15.55
CA LEU A 77 -5.48 7.12 15.36
C LEU A 77 -5.35 6.73 13.88
N LEU A 78 -6.48 6.63 13.16
CA LEU A 78 -6.46 6.34 11.73
C LEU A 78 -5.75 7.44 10.91
N THR A 79 -5.85 8.70 11.36
CA THR A 79 -5.20 9.85 10.72
C THR A 79 -3.69 9.89 11.01
N LEU A 80 -3.27 9.40 12.18
CA LEU A 80 -1.87 9.31 12.58
C LEU A 80 -1.14 8.13 11.95
N ASP A 81 -1.87 7.07 11.56
CA ASP A 81 -1.34 5.96 10.78
C ASP A 81 -0.87 6.47 9.41
N PRO A 82 0.45 6.41 9.10
CA PRO A 82 0.97 6.94 7.83
C PRO A 82 0.29 6.32 6.60
N LYS A 83 -0.06 5.03 6.67
CA LYS A 83 -0.67 4.27 5.55
C LYS A 83 -2.11 4.68 5.30
N LYS A 84 -2.81 5.10 6.35
CA LYS A 84 -4.26 5.41 6.31
C LYS A 84 -4.57 6.90 6.43
N ARG A 85 -3.55 7.75 6.46
CA ARG A 85 -3.68 9.20 6.69
C ARG A 85 -4.66 9.89 5.76
N VAL A 86 -4.65 9.57 4.45
CA VAL A 86 -5.61 10.15 3.49
C VAL A 86 -7.02 9.65 3.74
N GLN A 87 -7.18 8.36 4.05
CA GLN A 87 -8.49 7.80 4.39
C GLN A 87 -9.05 8.47 5.64
N GLY A 88 -8.22 8.69 6.67
CA GLY A 88 -8.55 9.47 7.86
C GLY A 88 -8.96 10.92 7.51
N ALA A 89 -8.18 11.62 6.69
CA ALA A 89 -8.48 12.98 6.25
C ALA A 89 -9.80 13.09 5.48
N LEU A 90 -10.09 12.15 4.58
CA LEU A 90 -11.37 12.08 3.87
C LEU A 90 -12.53 11.74 4.82
N LEU A 91 -12.32 10.83 5.78
CA LEU A 91 -13.33 10.54 6.80
C LEU A 91 -13.63 11.77 7.66
N TRP A 92 -12.66 12.62 8.01
CA TRP A 92 -12.92 13.91 8.66
C TRP A 92 -13.87 14.79 7.85
N PHE A 93 -13.67 14.89 6.53
CA PHE A 93 -14.60 15.61 5.66
C PHE A 93 -16.00 14.98 5.70
N GLY A 94 -16.07 13.65 5.69
CA GLY A 94 -17.31 12.90 5.90
C GLY A 94 -17.97 13.22 7.25
N THR A 95 -17.19 13.29 8.33
CA THR A 95 -17.65 13.68 9.67
C THR A 95 -18.23 15.08 9.68
N PHE A 96 -17.52 16.07 9.13
CA PHE A 96 -18.01 17.45 9.07
C PHE A 96 -19.31 17.55 8.26
N SER A 97 -19.39 16.82 7.14
CA SER A 97 -20.60 16.75 6.32
C SER A 97 -21.77 16.11 7.08
N ALA A 98 -21.53 15.02 7.80
CA ALA A 98 -22.53 14.35 8.63
C ALA A 98 -23.01 15.25 9.77
N LEU A 99 -22.09 15.94 10.45
CA LEU A 99 -22.41 16.91 11.51
C LEU A 99 -23.24 18.09 10.99
N ALA A 100 -22.92 18.62 9.81
CA ALA A 100 -23.72 19.65 9.16
C ALA A 100 -25.12 19.14 8.80
N GLY A 101 -25.23 17.90 8.33
CA GLY A 101 -26.50 17.23 8.07
C GLY A 101 -27.35 17.10 9.34
N LEU A 102 -26.78 16.58 10.42
CA LEU A 102 -27.46 16.46 11.72
C LEU A 102 -27.87 17.81 12.29
N LEU A 103 -27.00 18.82 12.17
CA LEU A 103 -27.30 20.20 12.57
C LEU A 103 -28.52 20.75 11.82
N SER A 104 -28.65 20.47 10.51
CA SER A 104 -29.76 20.97 9.69
C SER A 104 -31.14 20.46 10.12
N ILE A 105 -31.19 19.26 10.73
CA ILE A 105 -32.42 18.66 11.27
C ILE A 105 -32.56 18.86 12.78
N GLY A 106 -31.73 19.73 13.37
CA GLY A 106 -31.79 20.06 14.80
C GLY A 106 -31.31 18.92 15.71
N LEU A 107 -30.53 17.98 15.18
CA LEU A 107 -29.98 16.85 15.93
C LEU A 107 -28.50 17.08 16.30
N PHE A 108 -28.06 16.38 17.35
CA PHE A 108 -26.69 16.36 17.84
C PHE A 108 -26.16 17.70 18.38
N ILE A 109 -25.59 18.58 17.55
CA ILE A 109 -24.92 19.82 18.00
C ILE A 109 -25.85 20.74 18.81
N PRO A 110 -27.11 20.99 18.40
CA PRO A 110 -28.01 21.84 19.18
C PRO A 110 -28.45 21.23 20.51
N ASN A 111 -28.32 19.90 20.66
CA ASN A 111 -28.83 19.15 21.80
C ASN A 111 -27.74 18.73 22.80
N ILE A 112 -26.47 19.05 22.53
CA ILE A 112 -25.35 18.67 23.40
C ILE A 112 -24.58 19.95 23.77
N ASP A 113 -24.56 20.28 25.05
CA ASP A 113 -23.61 21.27 25.57
C ASP A 113 -22.23 20.62 25.69
N PHE A 114 -21.42 20.71 24.63
CA PHE A 114 -20.05 20.16 24.63
C PHE A 114 -19.14 20.82 25.66
N GLY A 115 -19.43 22.05 26.08
CA GLY A 115 -18.67 22.74 27.12
C GLY A 115 -18.91 22.08 28.49
N ALA A 116 -20.18 21.83 28.83
CA ALA A 116 -20.55 21.12 30.05
C ALA A 116 -20.12 19.64 30.04
N ASN A 117 -20.05 19.02 28.86
CA ASN A 117 -19.75 17.59 28.69
C ASN A 117 -18.31 17.30 28.21
N VAL A 118 -17.39 18.27 28.28
CA VAL A 118 -16.00 18.12 27.78
C VAL A 118 -15.27 16.92 28.40
N ALA A 119 -15.51 16.65 29.68
CA ALA A 119 -14.91 15.51 30.37
C ALA A 119 -15.35 14.16 29.76
N TRP A 120 -16.59 14.05 29.31
CA TRP A 120 -17.11 12.85 28.65
C TRP A 120 -16.55 12.69 27.24
N VAL A 121 -16.41 13.79 26.48
CA VAL A 121 -15.75 13.78 25.17
C VAL A 121 -14.29 13.34 25.31
N LEU A 122 -13.55 13.92 26.24
CA LEU A 122 -12.15 13.56 26.50
C LEU A 122 -12.02 12.12 27.01
N GLY A 123 -12.88 11.70 27.93
CA GLY A 123 -12.91 10.32 28.41
C GLY A 123 -13.19 9.33 27.29
N GLY A 124 -14.14 9.65 26.40
CA GLY A 124 -14.43 8.88 25.21
C GLY A 124 -13.24 8.85 24.24
N PHE A 125 -12.61 10.00 23.99
CA PHE A 125 -11.43 10.12 23.14
C PHE A 125 -10.28 9.25 23.62
N VAL A 126 -9.97 9.30 24.92
CA VAL A 126 -8.96 8.45 25.53
C VAL A 126 -9.36 6.98 25.45
N ALA A 127 -10.62 6.63 25.73
CA ALA A 127 -11.11 5.26 25.61
C ALA A 127 -11.00 4.73 24.16
N GLY A 128 -11.40 5.53 23.16
CA GLY A 128 -11.25 5.19 21.75
C GLY A 128 -9.78 5.03 21.36
N GLY A 129 -8.91 5.93 21.83
CA GLY A 129 -7.46 5.83 21.66
C GLY A 129 -6.90 4.53 22.25
N VAL A 130 -7.19 4.23 23.51
CA VAL A 130 -6.71 3.02 24.20
C VAL A 130 -7.23 1.75 23.54
N VAL A 131 -8.52 1.70 23.17
CA VAL A 131 -9.13 0.52 22.53
C VAL A 131 -8.62 0.33 21.10
N GLY A 132 -8.45 1.42 20.35
CA GLY A 132 -7.99 1.40 18.96
C GLY A 132 -6.49 1.19 18.78
N GLY A 133 -5.68 1.80 19.65
CA GLY A 133 -4.22 1.72 19.60
C GLY A 133 -3.64 0.63 20.49
N GLY A 134 -4.37 0.17 21.52
CA GLY A 134 -3.94 -0.91 22.40
C GLY A 134 -2.59 -0.64 23.06
N GLY A 135 -1.75 -1.70 23.14
CA GLY A 135 -0.39 -1.61 23.68
C GLY A 135 0.59 -0.82 22.80
N GLN A 136 0.29 -0.64 21.50
CA GLN A 136 1.17 0.07 20.56
C GLN A 136 1.31 1.57 20.90
N LEU A 137 0.36 2.14 21.66
CA LEU A 137 0.48 3.52 22.18
C LEU A 137 1.48 3.64 23.34
N LEU A 138 1.84 2.53 23.97
CA LEU A 138 2.77 2.47 25.11
C LEU A 138 4.14 1.89 24.72
N GLU A 139 4.25 1.28 23.54
CA GLU A 139 5.52 0.84 22.98
C GLU A 139 6.33 2.07 22.58
N VAL A 140 7.37 2.35 23.37
CA VAL A 140 8.29 3.47 23.16
C VAL A 140 9.11 3.20 21.91
N ARG A 141 8.80 3.92 20.82
CA ARG A 141 9.67 4.21 19.66
C ARG A 141 10.69 3.11 19.34
N THR A 142 10.21 1.90 19.10
CA THR A 142 10.93 0.97 18.23
C THR A 142 10.71 1.45 16.80
N ALA A 143 11.71 1.31 15.94
CA ALA A 143 11.78 1.80 14.56
C ALA A 143 10.79 1.11 13.58
N SER A 144 9.58 0.85 14.05
CA SER A 144 8.47 0.23 13.32
C SER A 144 7.35 1.25 13.20
N ALA A 145 6.99 1.61 11.96
CA ALA A 145 5.88 2.49 11.66
C ALA A 145 4.62 2.06 12.43
N LEU A 146 4.01 3.01 13.15
CA LEU A 146 2.83 2.76 13.96
C LEU A 146 1.62 2.46 13.05
N GLU A 147 1.29 1.18 12.90
CA GLU A 147 0.08 0.73 12.21
C GLU A 147 -1.06 0.44 13.19
N PHE A 148 -2.15 1.20 13.08
CA PHE A 148 -3.31 1.06 13.95
C PHE A 148 -4.44 0.28 13.27
N ARG A 149 -4.16 -0.94 12.78
CA ARG A 149 -5.15 -1.77 12.05
C ARG A 149 -6.47 -1.98 12.79
N ARG A 150 -6.41 -2.02 14.13
CA ARG A 150 -7.59 -2.14 14.99
C ARG A 150 -8.48 -0.89 14.95
N SER A 151 -7.92 0.31 14.87
CA SER A 151 -8.70 1.56 14.84
C SER A 151 -9.61 1.62 13.62
N ALA A 152 -9.08 1.28 12.44
CA ALA A 152 -9.81 1.16 11.18
C ALA A 152 -10.97 0.17 11.32
N THR A 153 -10.67 -1.03 11.82
CA THR A 153 -11.67 -2.11 11.99
C THR A 153 -12.78 -1.70 12.97
N LEU A 154 -12.43 -1.07 14.09
CA LEU A 154 -13.39 -0.57 15.08
C LEU A 154 -14.24 0.57 14.53
N LEU A 155 -13.67 1.51 13.77
CA LEU A 155 -14.44 2.54 13.07
C LEU A 155 -15.45 1.94 12.10
N PHE A 156 -15.02 0.95 11.30
CA PHE A 156 -15.90 0.24 10.39
C PHE A 156 -17.08 -0.40 11.16
N TYR A 157 -16.81 -1.14 12.23
CA TYR A 157 -17.88 -1.77 13.02
C TYR A 157 -18.77 -0.75 13.71
N LEU A 158 -18.21 0.33 14.27
CA LEU A 158 -18.97 1.38 14.94
C LEU A 158 -19.95 2.05 13.97
N ILE A 159 -19.45 2.54 12.83
CA ILE A 159 -20.28 3.20 11.81
C ILE A 159 -21.30 2.22 11.22
N SER A 160 -20.87 0.99 10.86
CA SER A 160 -21.78 -0.01 10.28
C SER A 160 -22.87 -0.43 11.26
N SER A 161 -22.55 -0.58 12.54
CA SER A 161 -23.54 -0.90 13.57
C SER A 161 -24.59 0.20 13.70
N LEU A 162 -24.18 1.48 13.66
CA LEU A 162 -25.10 2.61 13.70
C LEU A 162 -26.05 2.60 12.50
N VAL A 163 -25.53 2.33 11.30
CA VAL A 163 -26.34 2.23 10.07
C VAL A 163 -27.32 1.05 10.15
N VAL A 164 -26.85 -0.14 10.53
CA VAL A 164 -27.68 -1.35 10.59
C VAL A 164 -28.76 -1.24 11.66
N VAL A 165 -28.39 -0.79 12.87
CA VAL A 165 -29.34 -0.60 13.98
C VAL A 165 -30.36 0.47 13.63
N GLY A 166 -29.93 1.61 13.09
CA GLY A 166 -30.87 2.66 12.71
C GLY A 166 -31.77 2.27 11.54
N LEU A 167 -31.30 1.43 10.60
CA LEU A 167 -32.16 0.86 9.55
C LEU A 167 -33.26 -0.05 10.14
N VAL A 168 -32.91 -0.87 11.13
CA VAL A 168 -33.88 -1.72 11.83
C VAL A 168 -34.89 -0.87 12.60
N GLU A 169 -34.44 0.13 13.35
CA GLU A 169 -35.32 1.06 14.08
C GLU A 169 -36.22 1.88 13.16
N TYR A 170 -35.75 2.23 11.95
CA TYR A 170 -36.56 2.97 10.98
C TYR A 170 -37.71 2.12 10.41
N HIS A 171 -37.47 0.83 10.15
CA HIS A 171 -38.43 -0.05 9.47
C HIS A 171 -39.22 -0.96 10.40
N VAL A 172 -38.78 -1.17 11.64
CA VAL A 172 -39.41 -2.10 12.57
C VAL A 172 -39.88 -1.31 13.79
N ASN A 173 -41.19 -1.15 13.92
CA ASN A 173 -41.79 -0.60 15.12
C ASN A 173 -41.86 -1.71 16.17
N PHE A 174 -41.18 -1.49 17.28
CA PHE A 174 -41.13 -2.45 18.38
C PHE A 174 -42.17 -2.07 19.43
N PRO A 175 -42.81 -3.06 20.09
CA PRO A 175 -43.66 -2.75 21.22
C PRO A 175 -42.80 -2.13 22.33
N GLN A 176 -43.14 -0.91 22.75
CA GLN A 176 -42.45 -0.24 23.83
C GLN A 176 -42.59 -1.03 25.14
N PHE A 177 -41.46 -1.54 25.63
CA PHE A 177 -41.38 -2.30 26.89
C PHE A 177 -40.77 -1.47 28.02
N LEU A 178 -40.14 -0.33 27.69
CA LEU A 178 -39.54 0.61 28.64
C LEU A 178 -40.15 2.00 28.44
N ALA A 179 -40.78 2.52 29.49
CA ALA A 179 -41.11 3.94 29.57
C ALA A 179 -40.21 4.61 30.61
N VAL A 180 -39.46 5.62 30.16
CA VAL A 180 -38.64 6.47 31.04
C VAL A 180 -39.43 7.76 31.25
N THR A 181 -39.91 8.00 32.48
CA THR A 181 -40.63 9.22 32.84
C THR A 181 -39.93 9.87 34.02
N GLY A 182 -39.25 10.99 33.76
CA GLY A 182 -38.37 11.64 34.74
C GLY A 182 -37.27 10.69 35.19
N ASP A 183 -37.15 10.51 36.51
CA ASP A 183 -36.12 9.67 37.14
C ASP A 183 -36.55 8.21 37.36
N THR A 184 -37.67 7.78 36.77
CA THR A 184 -38.17 6.41 36.97
C THR A 184 -38.22 5.63 35.66
N VAL A 185 -37.66 4.42 35.68
CA VAL A 185 -37.81 3.42 34.62
C VAL A 185 -38.99 2.53 35.00
N ARG A 186 -39.99 2.46 34.12
CA ARG A 186 -41.12 1.54 34.30
C ARG A 186 -41.16 0.54 33.14
N LEU A 187 -41.27 -0.73 33.49
CA LEU A 187 -41.60 -1.77 32.53
C LEU A 187 -43.07 -1.60 32.15
N VAL A 188 -43.33 -1.29 30.89
CA VAL A 188 -44.68 -1.21 30.34
C VAL A 188 -45.04 -2.58 29.80
N ALA A 189 -46.24 -3.07 30.14
CA ALA A 189 -46.74 -4.31 29.55
C ALA A 189 -46.84 -4.10 28.02
N PRO A 190 -46.09 -4.84 27.20
CA PRO A 190 -46.01 -4.56 25.78
C PRO A 190 -47.39 -4.78 25.13
N SER A 191 -47.91 -3.75 24.48
CA SER A 191 -49.03 -3.89 23.56
C SER A 191 -48.53 -4.68 22.34
N PRO A 192 -49.15 -5.81 21.96
CA PRO A 192 -48.57 -6.73 20.99
C PRO A 192 -48.82 -6.25 19.56
N THR A 193 -48.02 -5.28 19.08
CA THR A 193 -48.03 -4.88 17.68
C THR A 193 -46.61 -4.61 17.21
N LEU A 194 -45.88 -5.69 16.88
CA LEU A 194 -44.72 -5.56 16.00
C LEU A 194 -45.24 -5.26 14.60
N SER A 195 -44.88 -4.11 14.05
CA SER A 195 -45.24 -3.72 12.69
C SER A 195 -43.99 -3.35 11.90
N VAL A 196 -44.01 -3.66 10.60
CA VAL A 196 -42.92 -3.36 9.69
C VAL A 196 -43.39 -2.29 8.72
N GLU A 197 -42.67 -1.17 8.67
CA GLU A 197 -42.84 -0.12 7.68
C GLU A 197 -42.17 -0.55 6.38
N TRP A 198 -42.99 -1.00 5.42
CA TRP A 198 -42.49 -1.51 4.14
C TRP A 198 -42.12 -0.38 3.16
N ALA A 199 -42.58 0.85 3.40
CA ALA A 199 -42.26 1.96 2.51
C ALA A 199 -40.75 2.21 2.46
N GLY A 200 -40.17 2.15 1.26
CA GLY A 200 -38.75 2.48 1.03
C GLY A 200 -37.75 1.43 1.54
N ILE A 201 -38.19 0.30 2.11
CA ILE A 201 -37.28 -0.70 2.71
C ILE A 201 -36.23 -1.21 1.72
N GLY A 202 -36.61 -1.49 0.47
CA GLY A 202 -35.69 -1.96 -0.55
C GLY A 202 -34.61 -0.92 -0.89
N GLN A 203 -34.98 0.36 -0.98
CA GLN A 203 -34.05 1.45 -1.25
C GLN A 203 -33.11 1.67 -0.07
N ASN A 204 -33.63 1.69 1.17
CA ASN A 204 -32.83 1.90 2.37
C ASN A 204 -31.87 0.74 2.64
N VAL A 205 -32.31 -0.51 2.45
CA VAL A 205 -31.44 -1.70 2.53
C VAL A 205 -30.36 -1.66 1.46
N LEU A 206 -30.70 -1.29 0.21
CA LEU A 206 -29.71 -1.15 -0.87
C LEU A 206 -28.68 -0.07 -0.55
N MET A 207 -29.13 1.11 -0.11
CA MET A 207 -28.24 2.22 0.26
C MET A 207 -27.35 1.84 1.44
N ALA A 208 -27.90 1.25 2.50
CA ALA A 208 -27.12 0.77 3.65
C ALA A 208 -26.11 -0.31 3.24
N GLY A 209 -26.52 -1.25 2.37
CA GLY A 209 -25.66 -2.30 1.83
C GLY A 209 -24.50 -1.74 1.02
N VAL A 210 -24.78 -0.82 0.08
CA VAL A 210 -23.76 -0.11 -0.71
C VAL A 210 -22.83 0.65 0.23
N PHE A 211 -23.37 1.43 1.17
CA PHE A 211 -22.58 2.21 2.11
C PHE A 211 -21.64 1.35 2.96
N VAL A 212 -22.14 0.27 3.57
CA VAL A 212 -21.34 -0.62 4.42
C VAL A 212 -20.29 -1.36 3.58
N LEU A 213 -20.63 -1.83 2.38
CA LEU A 213 -19.66 -2.48 1.49
C LEU A 213 -18.56 -1.51 1.03
N THR A 214 -18.93 -0.30 0.63
CA THR A 214 -17.97 0.72 0.22
C THR A 214 -17.12 1.19 1.41
N LEU A 215 -17.71 1.39 2.59
CA LEU A 215 -16.96 1.73 3.80
C LEU A 215 -15.97 0.63 4.17
N ARG A 216 -16.37 -0.65 4.08
CA ARG A 216 -15.46 -1.77 4.30
C ARG A 216 -14.29 -1.68 3.33
N ARG A 217 -14.55 -1.59 2.02
CA ARG A 217 -13.51 -1.48 0.98
C ARG A 217 -12.60 -0.29 1.23
N PHE A 218 -13.16 0.87 1.54
CA PHE A 218 -12.44 2.11 1.81
C PHE A 218 -11.50 1.99 3.01
N VAL A 219 -11.97 1.44 4.14
CA VAL A 219 -11.17 1.30 5.36
C VAL A 219 -10.12 0.18 5.23
N THR A 220 -10.45 -0.91 4.53
CA THR A 220 -9.51 -2.04 4.33
C THR A 220 -8.53 -1.83 3.20
N TYR A 221 -8.71 -0.81 2.35
CA TYR A 221 -7.84 -0.56 1.21
C TYR A 221 -6.40 -0.27 1.66
N ASP A 222 -5.48 -1.17 1.34
CA ASP A 222 -4.04 -1.06 1.58
C ASP A 222 -3.39 -1.14 0.19
N SER A 223 -2.64 -0.12 -0.21
CA SER A 223 -1.92 -0.11 -1.48
C SER A 223 -0.58 -0.83 -1.25
N SER A 224 -0.49 -2.07 -1.70
CA SER A 224 0.73 -2.86 -1.70
C SER A 224 1.07 -3.27 -3.12
N GLU A 225 2.35 -3.17 -3.48
CA GLU A 225 2.83 -3.45 -4.82
C GLU A 225 4.04 -4.39 -4.73
N ASN A 226 3.91 -5.57 -5.34
CA ASN A 226 4.94 -6.60 -5.32
C ASN A 226 5.68 -6.60 -6.66
N PHE A 227 6.97 -6.27 -6.61
CA PHE A 227 7.87 -6.31 -7.74
C PHE A 227 8.71 -7.59 -7.67
N PHE A 228 8.77 -8.31 -8.79
CA PHE A 228 9.63 -9.47 -8.92
C PHE A 228 10.64 -9.29 -10.04
N VAL A 229 11.92 -9.41 -9.69
CA VAL A 229 13.05 -9.20 -10.60
C VAL A 229 13.42 -10.49 -11.29
N LEU A 230 13.35 -10.48 -12.63
CA LEU A 230 13.68 -11.57 -13.53
C LEU A 230 14.88 -11.18 -14.40
N GLY A 231 15.80 -12.12 -14.58
CA GLY A 231 17.09 -11.88 -15.23
C GLY A 231 17.76 -13.18 -15.65
N PRO A 232 18.47 -13.21 -16.80
CA PRO A 232 19.40 -14.29 -17.12
C PRO A 232 20.44 -14.52 -16.03
N GLN A 233 21.17 -15.62 -16.11
CA GLN A 233 22.25 -15.89 -15.17
C GLN A 233 23.38 -14.85 -15.34
N GLY A 234 23.90 -14.31 -14.23
CA GLY A 234 24.98 -13.31 -14.29
C GLY A 234 24.54 -11.93 -14.77
N SER A 235 23.24 -11.69 -15.00
CA SER A 235 22.71 -10.38 -15.43
C SER A 235 22.76 -9.31 -14.34
N GLY A 236 23.23 -9.62 -13.13
CA GLY A 236 23.32 -8.65 -12.03
C GLY A 236 22.08 -8.52 -11.15
N LYS A 237 21.16 -9.50 -11.13
CA LYS A 237 19.94 -9.50 -10.28
C LYS A 237 20.22 -9.21 -8.80
N SER A 238 21.19 -9.93 -8.21
CA SER A 238 21.52 -9.80 -6.79
C SER A 238 22.11 -8.42 -6.48
N LEU A 239 23.03 -7.94 -7.32
CA LEU A 239 23.61 -6.60 -7.23
C LEU A 239 22.57 -5.49 -7.48
N PHE A 240 21.60 -5.72 -8.35
CA PHE A 240 20.48 -4.82 -8.56
C PHE A 240 19.66 -4.65 -7.27
N LEU A 241 19.30 -5.75 -6.61
CA LEU A 241 18.57 -5.68 -5.33
C LEU A 241 19.36 -5.00 -4.23
N VAL A 242 20.66 -5.27 -4.12
CA VAL A 242 21.54 -4.56 -3.18
C VAL A 242 21.54 -3.06 -3.46
N GLY A 243 21.64 -2.65 -4.73
CA GLY A 243 21.65 -1.24 -5.11
C GLY A 243 20.33 -0.54 -4.77
N LYS A 244 19.20 -1.22 -5.05
CA LYS A 244 17.86 -0.72 -4.66
C LYS A 244 17.69 -0.63 -3.15
N TYR A 245 18.21 -1.60 -2.40
CA TYR A 245 18.16 -1.58 -0.94
C TYR A 245 18.97 -0.42 -0.35
N LEU A 246 20.18 -0.17 -0.87
CA LEU A 246 21.01 0.95 -0.43
C LEU A 246 20.36 2.30 -0.75
N ALA A 247 19.79 2.44 -1.95
CA ALA A 247 19.03 3.62 -2.35
C ALA A 247 17.80 3.86 -1.44
N ALA A 248 17.05 2.80 -1.13
CA ALA A 248 15.89 2.88 -0.23
C ALA A 248 16.32 3.20 1.22
N LEU A 249 17.50 2.74 1.64
CA LEU A 249 18.07 3.06 2.95
C LEU A 249 18.47 4.53 3.05
N ASP A 250 19.07 5.10 2.01
CA ASP A 250 19.44 6.52 1.98
C ASP A 250 18.18 7.42 1.99
N ASP A 251 17.17 7.08 1.19
CA ASP A 251 15.89 7.80 1.17
C ASP A 251 15.15 7.70 2.52
N ALA A 252 15.18 6.52 3.17
CA ALA A 252 14.59 6.32 4.50
C ALA A 252 15.33 7.05 5.62
N VAL A 253 16.60 7.44 5.43
CA VAL A 253 17.33 8.33 6.34
C VAL A 253 16.97 9.79 6.07
N GLY A 254 16.73 10.16 4.80
CA GLY A 254 16.35 11.50 4.40
C GLY A 254 14.89 11.88 4.71
N ARG A 255 13.98 10.90 4.66
CA ARG A 255 12.58 11.03 5.08
C ARG A 255 12.52 10.51 6.52
N ASP A 256 11.98 11.26 7.49
CA ASP A 256 11.71 10.76 8.86
C ASP A 256 10.59 9.67 8.83
N THR A 257 10.79 8.61 8.03
CA THR A 257 9.87 7.51 7.81
C THR A 257 10.32 6.33 8.66
N ASP A 258 9.61 6.09 9.75
CA ASP A 258 9.88 5.00 10.70
C ASP A 258 9.59 3.59 10.14
N THR A 259 9.51 3.38 8.81
CA THR A 259 9.15 2.07 8.24
C THR A 259 10.38 1.19 8.06
N PRO A 260 10.48 0.04 8.74
CA PRO A 260 11.64 -0.83 8.65
C PRO A 260 11.65 -1.55 7.31
N LEU A 261 12.82 -1.58 6.66
CA LEU A 261 12.98 -2.17 5.33
C LEU A 261 12.85 -3.71 5.33
N ASN A 262 12.97 -4.36 6.50
CA ASN A 262 12.85 -5.81 6.68
C ASN A 262 13.53 -6.66 5.57
N PRO A 263 14.85 -6.50 5.34
CA PRO A 263 15.57 -7.28 4.35
C PRO A 263 15.69 -8.76 4.77
N SER A 264 15.72 -9.66 3.78
CA SER A 264 16.06 -11.08 3.96
C SER A 264 17.47 -11.27 4.50
N SER A 265 17.72 -12.42 5.17
CA SER A 265 19.06 -12.81 5.64
C SER A 265 20.09 -12.79 4.52
N ASP A 266 19.72 -13.35 3.37
CA ASP A 266 20.60 -13.57 2.23
C ASP A 266 20.99 -12.22 1.60
N LEU A 267 20.03 -11.30 1.49
CA LEU A 267 20.31 -9.90 1.08
C LEU A 267 21.25 -9.19 2.06
N MET A 268 21.07 -9.37 3.38
CA MET A 268 21.97 -8.78 4.37
C MET A 268 23.38 -9.37 4.32
N GLU A 269 23.52 -10.64 3.98
CA GLU A 269 24.81 -11.28 3.74
C GLU A 269 25.50 -10.68 2.50
N LEU A 270 24.76 -10.45 1.41
CA LEU A 270 25.26 -9.79 0.21
C LEU A 270 25.66 -8.33 0.44
N VAL A 271 24.88 -7.58 1.23
CA VAL A 271 25.25 -6.22 1.63
C VAL A 271 26.52 -6.25 2.48
N GLY A 272 26.61 -7.19 3.43
CA GLY A 272 27.78 -7.36 4.29
C GLY A 272 29.04 -7.76 3.51
N SER A 273 28.92 -8.63 2.50
CA SER A 273 30.03 -9.01 1.63
C SER A 273 30.49 -7.85 0.74
N LEU A 274 29.53 -7.07 0.22
CA LEU A 274 29.82 -5.85 -0.53
C LEU A 274 30.52 -4.81 0.35
N ASP A 275 30.11 -4.59 1.60
CA ASP A 275 30.77 -3.65 2.51
C ASP A 275 32.14 -4.14 3.01
N ALA A 276 32.29 -5.45 3.23
CA ALA A 276 33.55 -6.06 3.65
C ALA A 276 34.62 -6.09 2.55
N ALA A 277 34.23 -5.95 1.28
CA ALA A 277 35.16 -5.89 0.16
C ALA A 277 36.04 -4.63 0.24
N SER A 278 37.29 -4.82 0.67
CA SER A 278 38.29 -3.76 0.73
C SER A 278 38.59 -3.16 -0.64
N LYS A 279 39.10 -1.91 -0.67
CA LYS A 279 39.47 -1.17 -1.91
C LYS A 279 40.33 -1.98 -2.88
N ASP A 280 41.11 -2.94 -2.38
CA ASP A 280 42.12 -3.67 -3.16
C ASP A 280 41.69 -5.10 -3.55
N THR A 281 40.44 -5.51 -3.26
CA THR A 281 40.00 -6.93 -3.42
C THR A 281 38.87 -7.18 -4.44
N GLY A 282 38.42 -6.17 -5.16
CA GLY A 282 37.38 -6.32 -6.20
C GLY A 282 35.99 -6.73 -5.69
N TRP A 283 35.14 -7.20 -6.61
CA TRP A 283 33.81 -7.75 -6.30
C TRP A 283 33.94 -9.11 -5.60
N LYS A 284 34.01 -9.13 -4.26
CA LYS A 284 33.91 -10.37 -3.49
C LYS A 284 32.45 -10.79 -3.31
N ILE A 285 31.80 -11.13 -4.41
CA ILE A 285 30.52 -11.82 -4.38
C ILE A 285 30.82 -13.22 -4.90
N ASP A 286 30.86 -14.20 -4.00
CA ASP A 286 30.99 -15.59 -4.40
C ASP A 286 29.80 -15.94 -5.30
N ALA A 287 30.05 -16.49 -6.49
CA ALA A 287 28.98 -16.99 -7.33
C ALA A 287 28.28 -18.14 -6.59
N THR A 288 26.98 -17.97 -6.33
CA THR A 288 26.13 -18.89 -5.57
C THR A 288 26.36 -20.34 -5.99
N GLY A 289 26.58 -21.22 -5.02
CA GLY A 289 26.77 -22.65 -5.26
C GLY A 289 25.52 -23.27 -5.91
N GLN A 290 25.70 -24.23 -6.81
CA GLN A 290 24.65 -24.84 -7.67
C GLN A 290 23.45 -25.49 -6.94
N THR A 291 23.35 -25.43 -5.61
CA THR A 291 22.33 -26.15 -4.82
C THR A 291 21.51 -25.28 -3.88
N ASP A 292 21.88 -24.03 -3.61
CA ASP A 292 21.14 -23.16 -2.69
C ASP A 292 20.47 -22.02 -3.48
N VAL A 293 19.15 -21.89 -3.29
CA VAL A 293 18.34 -20.80 -3.87
C VAL A 293 18.32 -19.68 -2.85
N GLU A 294 18.98 -18.57 -3.15
CA GLU A 294 18.95 -17.38 -2.29
C GLU A 294 17.66 -16.60 -2.56
N ASP A 295 16.92 -16.30 -1.50
CA ASP A 295 15.67 -15.53 -1.55
C ASP A 295 15.94 -14.10 -1.10
N LEU A 296 16.11 -13.23 -2.09
CA LEU A 296 16.50 -11.85 -1.88
C LEU A 296 15.24 -10.99 -1.89
N GLN A 297 14.89 -10.40 -0.75
CA GLN A 297 13.72 -9.53 -0.66
C GLN A 297 13.91 -8.42 0.38
N PHE A 298 13.28 -7.29 0.14
CA PHE A 298 13.08 -6.24 1.14
C PHE A 298 11.78 -5.48 0.85
N ASN A 299 11.32 -4.72 1.83
CA ASN A 299 10.15 -3.89 1.70
C ASN A 299 10.55 -2.42 1.87
N PHE A 300 9.86 -1.50 1.22
CA PHE A 300 9.98 -0.08 1.51
C PHE A 300 8.63 0.58 1.35
N VAL A 301 8.50 1.80 1.89
CA VAL A 301 7.30 2.62 1.70
C VAL A 301 7.70 3.83 0.89
N ASP A 302 7.04 4.00 -0.25
CA ASP A 302 7.23 5.16 -1.09
C ASP A 302 5.91 5.91 -1.33
N GLY A 303 6.01 7.20 -1.58
CA GLY A 303 4.88 8.10 -1.77
C GLY A 303 4.56 8.98 -0.55
N ARG A 304 4.44 10.30 -0.79
CA ARG A 304 4.14 11.29 0.26
C ARG A 304 2.65 11.41 0.58
N ALA A 305 1.82 11.46 -0.46
CA ALA A 305 0.38 11.65 -0.34
C ALA A 305 -0.34 10.30 -0.19
N PHE A 306 0.10 9.27 -0.92
CA PHE A 306 -0.49 7.93 -0.92
C PHE A 306 0.64 6.91 -0.75
N PRO A 307 1.12 6.68 0.48
CA PRO A 307 2.22 5.76 0.70
C PRO A 307 1.81 4.33 0.32
N LYS A 308 2.62 3.68 -0.52
CA LYS A 308 2.46 2.28 -0.92
C LYS A 308 3.49 1.41 -0.23
N ASN A 309 3.09 0.20 0.15
CA ASN A 309 4.04 -0.82 0.60
C ASN A 309 4.59 -1.53 -0.62
N ILE A 310 5.85 -1.26 -0.95
CA ILE A 310 6.51 -1.88 -2.08
C ILE A 310 7.37 -3.02 -1.56
N GLN A 311 7.11 -4.22 -2.05
CA GLN A 311 7.98 -5.37 -1.83
C GLN A 311 8.78 -5.61 -3.11
N LEU A 312 10.11 -5.56 -3.00
CA LEU A 312 10.99 -5.92 -4.10
C LEU A 312 11.64 -7.27 -3.77
N SER A 313 11.53 -8.23 -4.69
CA SER A 313 12.07 -9.57 -4.49
C SER A 313 12.70 -10.14 -5.76
N SER A 314 13.66 -11.04 -5.59
CA SER A 314 14.27 -11.83 -6.64
C SER A 314 14.71 -13.17 -6.05
N LEU A 315 14.80 -14.17 -6.91
CA LEU A 315 15.39 -15.45 -6.57
C LEU A 315 16.69 -15.57 -7.36
N ASP A 316 17.72 -16.05 -6.70
CA ASP A 316 18.90 -16.49 -7.43
C ASP A 316 18.67 -17.91 -7.97
N TYR A 317 18.66 -18.03 -9.28
CA TYR A 317 18.38 -19.27 -10.00
C TYR A 317 19.29 -19.40 -11.23
N ALA A 318 19.58 -20.65 -11.60
CA ALA A 318 20.30 -20.97 -12.83
C ALA A 318 19.47 -20.63 -14.08
N GLY A 319 20.12 -20.21 -15.17
CA GLY A 319 19.45 -19.75 -16.40
C GLY A 319 18.41 -20.73 -16.97
N GLU A 320 18.63 -22.05 -16.81
CA GLU A 320 17.71 -23.11 -17.24
C GLU A 320 16.29 -23.00 -16.66
N TYR A 321 16.14 -22.38 -15.48
CA TYR A 321 14.83 -22.20 -14.86
C TYR A 321 14.01 -21.13 -15.56
N LEU A 322 14.66 -20.12 -16.16
CA LEU A 322 14.00 -19.05 -16.89
C LEU A 322 13.32 -19.57 -18.15
N GLU A 323 13.99 -20.46 -18.89
CA GLU A 323 13.44 -21.11 -20.09
C GLU A 323 12.23 -22.00 -19.78
N ARG A 324 12.21 -22.62 -18.58
CA ARG A 324 11.15 -23.54 -18.16
C ARG A 324 9.99 -22.84 -17.45
N LEU A 325 10.16 -21.56 -17.10
CA LEU A 325 9.18 -20.78 -16.34
C LEU A 325 7.82 -20.63 -17.05
N PRO A 326 7.73 -20.35 -18.37
CA PRO A 326 6.43 -20.25 -19.05
C PRO A 326 5.59 -21.53 -18.90
N SER A 327 6.22 -22.69 -19.06
CA SER A 327 5.56 -23.98 -18.89
C SER A 327 5.07 -24.16 -17.45
N ALA A 328 5.89 -23.81 -16.46
CA ALA A 328 5.51 -23.88 -15.05
C ALA A 328 4.38 -22.92 -14.68
N LEU A 329 4.32 -21.73 -15.31
CA LEU A 329 3.25 -20.76 -15.10
C LEU A 329 1.88 -21.25 -15.60
N MET A 330 1.86 -22.05 -16.68
CA MET A 330 0.64 -22.67 -17.22
C MET A 330 0.19 -23.92 -16.46
N SER A 331 1.10 -24.61 -15.76
CA SER A 331 0.81 -25.82 -14.98
C SER A 331 0.25 -25.51 -13.59
N ALA A 332 -0.53 -26.44 -13.03
CA ALA A 332 -0.91 -26.38 -11.62
C ALA A 332 0.31 -26.63 -10.71
N ASP A 333 0.31 -26.06 -9.51
CA ASP A 333 1.49 -26.09 -8.62
C ASP A 333 1.95 -27.50 -8.26
N ASP A 334 1.00 -28.44 -8.14
CA ASP A 334 1.23 -29.85 -7.82
C ASP A 334 1.83 -30.65 -8.98
N GLU A 335 1.77 -30.13 -10.20
CA GLU A 335 2.33 -30.76 -11.41
C GLU A 335 3.80 -30.36 -11.65
N VAL A 336 4.28 -29.28 -11.04
CA VAL A 336 5.67 -28.82 -11.19
C VAL A 336 6.56 -29.61 -10.23
N GLU A 337 7.32 -30.59 -10.72
CA GLU A 337 8.15 -31.47 -9.88
C GLU A 337 9.29 -30.74 -9.16
N ASN A 338 9.90 -29.72 -9.79
CA ASN A 338 11.04 -29.00 -9.24
C ASN A 338 10.57 -27.88 -8.29
N SER A 339 11.03 -27.92 -7.03
CA SER A 339 10.66 -26.96 -5.99
C SER A 339 11.09 -25.53 -6.29
N THR A 340 12.27 -25.32 -6.88
CA THR A 340 12.79 -24.00 -7.26
C THR A 340 11.97 -23.40 -8.39
N LEU A 341 11.67 -24.20 -9.41
CA LEU A 341 10.83 -23.76 -10.53
C LEU A 341 9.39 -23.45 -10.07
N ARG A 342 8.86 -24.24 -9.12
CA ARG A 342 7.56 -23.98 -8.50
C ARG A 342 7.57 -22.66 -7.73
N LEU A 343 8.60 -22.42 -6.91
CA LEU A 343 8.75 -21.17 -6.16
C LEU A 343 8.88 -19.96 -7.10
N LEU A 344 9.68 -20.09 -8.18
CA LEU A 344 9.83 -19.04 -9.20
C LEU A 344 8.49 -18.71 -9.88
N ALA A 345 7.76 -19.74 -10.32
CA ALA A 345 6.42 -19.57 -10.91
C ALA A 345 5.44 -18.90 -9.93
N GLN A 346 5.47 -19.30 -8.66
CA GLN A 346 4.66 -18.68 -7.62
C GLN A 346 5.00 -17.20 -7.43
N ARG A 347 6.28 -16.84 -7.29
CA ARG A 347 6.71 -15.44 -7.14
C ARG A 347 6.31 -14.58 -8.32
N VAL A 348 6.43 -15.09 -9.54
CA VAL A 348 5.93 -14.40 -10.74
C VAL A 348 4.42 -14.21 -10.66
N ARG A 349 3.63 -15.22 -10.28
CA ARG A 349 2.17 -15.09 -10.13
C ARG A 349 1.75 -14.08 -9.06
N ASP A 350 2.45 -14.04 -7.94
CA ASP A 350 2.17 -13.15 -6.80
C ASP A 350 2.61 -11.69 -7.06
N ALA A 351 3.51 -11.47 -8.02
CA ALA A 351 3.97 -10.14 -8.41
C ALA A 351 2.89 -9.34 -9.15
N ASN A 352 2.79 -8.05 -8.86
CA ASN A 352 2.03 -7.09 -9.65
C ASN A 352 2.82 -6.67 -10.88
N THR A 353 4.11 -6.43 -10.69
CA THR A 353 5.01 -5.88 -11.71
C THR A 353 6.25 -6.75 -11.86
N LEU A 354 6.62 -7.06 -13.10
CA LEU A 354 7.84 -7.79 -13.43
C LEU A 354 8.94 -6.80 -13.81
N VAL A 355 10.08 -6.88 -13.12
CA VAL A 355 11.28 -6.13 -13.47
C VAL A 355 12.17 -7.02 -14.32
N LEU A 356 12.30 -6.71 -15.62
CA LEU A 356 13.09 -7.50 -16.56
C LEU A 356 14.47 -6.86 -16.75
N ILE A 357 15.50 -7.61 -16.38
CA ILE A 357 16.90 -7.16 -16.42
C ILE A 357 17.52 -7.39 -17.79
N ILE A 358 18.12 -6.35 -18.35
CA ILE A 358 18.93 -6.37 -19.58
C ILE A 358 20.39 -6.15 -19.19
N ASP A 359 21.25 -7.14 -19.48
CA ASP A 359 22.67 -7.07 -19.17
C ASP A 359 23.43 -6.29 -20.24
N VAL A 360 23.90 -5.09 -19.90
CA VAL A 360 24.64 -4.22 -20.81
C VAL A 360 26.06 -4.71 -21.09
N GLU A 361 26.66 -5.47 -20.17
CA GLU A 361 28.00 -6.04 -20.38
C GLU A 361 27.95 -7.11 -21.46
N ARG A 362 26.96 -8.00 -21.42
CA ARG A 362 26.72 -9.00 -22.47
C ARG A 362 26.47 -8.33 -23.82
N TYR A 363 25.65 -7.27 -23.84
CA TYR A 363 25.44 -6.47 -25.04
C TYR A 363 26.76 -5.91 -25.60
N HIS A 364 27.57 -5.28 -24.75
CA HIS A 364 28.84 -4.68 -25.15
C HIS A 364 29.83 -5.70 -25.71
N ASN A 365 29.86 -6.90 -25.10
CA ASN A 365 30.73 -8.00 -25.51
C ASN A 365 30.22 -8.76 -26.75
N ASN A 366 29.09 -8.37 -27.34
CA ASN A 366 28.38 -9.08 -28.41
C ASN A 366 28.00 -10.52 -28.03
N GLU A 367 27.70 -10.75 -26.76
CA GLU A 367 27.19 -12.02 -26.24
C GLU A 367 25.66 -12.09 -26.33
N PRO A 368 25.07 -13.28 -26.41
CA PRO A 368 23.63 -13.44 -26.31
C PRO A 368 23.10 -12.86 -24.99
N LEU A 369 22.07 -12.03 -25.09
CA LEU A 369 21.41 -11.44 -23.92
C LEU A 369 20.60 -12.46 -23.11
N GLU A 370 20.22 -13.60 -23.71
CA GLU A 370 19.40 -14.65 -23.08
C GLU A 370 18.03 -14.14 -22.58
N ILE A 371 17.47 -13.12 -23.25
CA ILE A 371 16.18 -12.50 -22.90
C ILE A 371 15.01 -13.08 -23.71
N GLU A 372 15.27 -14.04 -24.60
CA GLU A 372 14.24 -14.72 -25.41
C GLU A 372 13.10 -15.32 -24.56
N PRO A 373 13.36 -15.94 -23.38
CA PRO A 373 12.27 -16.46 -22.55
C PRO A 373 11.30 -15.39 -22.03
N TYR A 374 11.67 -14.10 -22.04
CA TYR A 374 10.78 -13.04 -21.58
C TYR A 374 9.51 -12.92 -22.39
N PHE A 375 9.57 -13.13 -23.71
CA PHE A 375 8.39 -13.07 -24.57
C PHE A 375 7.36 -14.11 -24.17
N ASP A 376 7.80 -15.35 -23.96
CA ASP A 376 6.93 -16.43 -23.50
C ASP A 376 6.37 -16.16 -22.09
N ILE A 377 7.19 -15.59 -21.19
CA ILE A 377 6.72 -15.22 -19.84
C ILE A 377 5.64 -14.14 -19.92
N LEU A 378 5.85 -13.10 -20.74
CA LEU A 378 4.91 -12.00 -20.92
C LEU A 378 3.59 -12.45 -21.57
N ASP A 379 3.65 -13.40 -22.50
CA ASP A 379 2.46 -14.00 -23.10
C ASP A 379 1.59 -14.72 -22.06
N VAL A 380 2.23 -15.49 -21.16
CA VAL A 380 1.50 -16.19 -20.08
C VAL A 380 1.07 -15.25 -18.97
N ALA A 381 1.86 -14.24 -18.67
CA ALA A 381 1.66 -13.29 -17.57
C ALA A 381 1.14 -11.92 -18.04
N SER A 382 0.35 -11.89 -19.11
CA SER A 382 -0.11 -10.68 -19.81
C SER A 382 -0.92 -9.67 -18.97
N SER A 383 -1.34 -10.03 -17.76
CA SER A 383 -2.03 -9.11 -16.84
C SER A 383 -1.09 -8.38 -15.87
N LYS A 384 0.23 -8.48 -16.04
CA LYS A 384 1.23 -7.86 -15.16
C LYS A 384 1.84 -6.64 -15.80
N ASP A 385 2.16 -5.66 -14.99
CA ASP A 385 2.95 -4.50 -15.43
C ASP A 385 4.40 -4.93 -15.62
N VAL A 386 5.12 -4.22 -16.49
CA VAL A 386 6.50 -4.56 -16.83
C VAL A 386 7.39 -3.33 -16.72
N LEU A 387 8.55 -3.51 -16.10
CA LEU A 387 9.58 -2.50 -15.99
C LEU A 387 10.87 -3.05 -16.58
N LEU A 388 11.41 -2.38 -17.59
CA LEU A 388 12.66 -2.77 -18.23
C LEU A 388 13.82 -2.04 -17.53
N VAL A 389 14.83 -2.79 -17.10
CA VAL A 389 16.00 -2.22 -16.40
C VAL A 389 17.27 -2.71 -17.07
N ALA A 390 18.12 -1.77 -17.48
CA ALA A 390 19.46 -2.08 -17.98
C ALA A 390 20.46 -2.02 -16.81
N THR A 391 21.11 -3.14 -16.50
CA THR A 391 22.13 -3.23 -15.45
C THR A 391 23.53 -3.18 -16.04
N LYS A 392 24.53 -2.86 -15.20
CA LYS A 392 25.95 -2.71 -15.62
C LYS A 392 26.12 -1.60 -16.67
N CYS A 393 25.30 -0.56 -16.55
CA CYS A 393 25.35 0.62 -17.40
C CYS A 393 26.60 1.49 -17.21
N ASP A 394 27.52 1.16 -16.29
CA ASP A 394 28.80 1.86 -16.15
C ASP A 394 29.62 1.82 -17.46
N ILE A 395 29.50 0.73 -18.22
CA ILE A 395 30.12 0.57 -19.54
C ILE A 395 29.59 1.61 -20.54
N LEU A 396 28.26 1.78 -20.61
CA LEU A 396 27.66 2.78 -21.49
C LEU A 396 27.83 4.20 -20.94
N ALA A 397 27.97 4.37 -19.63
CA ALA A 397 28.24 5.67 -19.01
C ALA A 397 29.63 6.19 -19.41
N GLU A 398 30.64 5.32 -19.49
CA GLU A 398 31.96 5.68 -20.03
C GLU A 398 31.88 6.06 -21.51
N GLU A 399 31.17 5.28 -22.31
CA GLU A 399 30.99 5.59 -23.74
C GLU A 399 30.23 6.91 -23.96
N PHE A 400 29.22 7.18 -23.13
CA PHE A 400 28.48 8.43 -23.12
C PHE A 400 29.38 9.62 -22.80
N ARG A 401 30.22 9.49 -21.76
CA ARG A 401 31.21 10.51 -21.40
C ARG A 401 32.18 10.76 -22.56
N ASP A 402 32.68 9.72 -23.20
CA ASP A 402 33.65 9.84 -24.28
C ASP A 402 33.05 10.47 -25.54
N LYS A 403 31.79 10.16 -25.87
CA LYS A 403 31.09 10.69 -27.07
C LYS A 403 30.49 12.06 -26.86
N ARG A 404 29.91 12.33 -25.69
CA ARG A 404 29.12 13.55 -25.42
C ARG A 404 29.85 14.56 -24.52
N ALA A 405 30.96 14.17 -23.90
CA ALA A 405 31.69 14.97 -22.90
C ALA A 405 30.80 15.41 -21.71
N LEU A 406 29.82 14.57 -21.35
CA LEU A 406 28.92 14.76 -20.23
C LEU A 406 29.05 13.60 -19.24
N GLU A 407 28.97 13.89 -17.95
CA GLU A 407 28.98 12.87 -16.90
C GLU A 407 27.57 12.29 -16.70
N ALA A 408 27.40 10.98 -16.89
CA ALA A 408 26.10 10.31 -16.87
C ALA A 408 25.29 10.53 -15.58
N HIS A 409 25.95 10.59 -14.41
CA HIS A 409 25.28 10.83 -13.13
C HIS A 409 24.81 12.28 -12.93
N GLN A 410 25.26 13.23 -13.74
CA GLN A 410 24.82 14.65 -13.68
C GLN A 410 23.74 14.96 -14.72
N TYR A 411 23.71 14.19 -15.80
CA TYR A 411 22.84 14.32 -16.96
C TYR A 411 22.10 12.99 -17.17
N PHE A 412 21.39 12.55 -16.12
CA PHE A 412 20.78 11.21 -16.08
C PHE A 412 19.69 11.05 -17.13
N ASP A 413 18.86 12.07 -17.35
CA ASP A 413 17.80 12.05 -18.38
C ASP A 413 18.40 11.88 -19.78
N GLU A 414 19.46 12.64 -20.12
CA GLU A 414 20.16 12.50 -21.41
C GLU A 414 20.90 11.17 -21.53
N PHE A 415 21.40 10.63 -20.41
CA PHE A 415 22.02 9.32 -20.38
C PHE A 415 20.99 8.19 -20.58
N GLN A 416 19.81 8.30 -19.98
CA GLN A 416 18.71 7.36 -20.17
C GLN A 416 18.26 7.35 -21.63
N GLU A 417 18.10 8.52 -22.26
CA GLU A 417 17.82 8.62 -23.70
C GLU A 417 18.92 7.92 -24.53
N TYR A 418 20.19 8.19 -24.23
CA TYR A 418 21.31 7.53 -24.90
C TYR A 418 21.30 6.00 -24.76
N VAL A 419 21.00 5.46 -23.58
CA VAL A 419 20.93 4.00 -23.36
C VAL A 419 19.76 3.40 -24.14
N ASN A 420 18.59 4.05 -24.12
CA ASN A 420 17.42 3.60 -24.87
C ASN A 420 17.69 3.58 -26.38
N GLU A 421 18.22 4.67 -26.94
CA GLU A 421 18.65 4.73 -28.35
C GLU A 421 19.66 3.61 -28.66
N THR A 422 20.72 3.50 -27.85
CA THR A 422 21.80 2.54 -28.10
C THR A 422 21.31 1.10 -28.09
N LEU A 423 20.48 0.70 -27.13
CA LEU A 423 20.00 -0.68 -27.03
C LEU A 423 18.90 -0.98 -28.07
N VAL A 424 17.96 -0.05 -28.29
CA VAL A 424 16.81 -0.27 -29.20
C VAL A 424 17.20 -0.18 -30.67
N GLU A 425 18.11 0.71 -31.05
CA GLU A 425 18.54 0.85 -32.45
C GLU A 425 19.43 -0.30 -32.89
N ASN A 426 20.29 -0.80 -32.00
CA ASN A 426 21.34 -1.75 -32.34
C ASN A 426 21.00 -3.20 -32.00
N ASN A 427 19.98 -3.48 -31.19
CA ASN A 427 19.57 -4.83 -30.84
C ASN A 427 18.08 -5.09 -31.18
N GLN A 428 17.85 -5.97 -32.16
CA GLN A 428 16.51 -6.33 -32.62
C GLN A 428 15.66 -6.93 -31.49
N THR A 429 16.24 -7.78 -30.64
CA THR A 429 15.51 -8.47 -29.57
C THR A 429 15.06 -7.48 -28.51
N VAL A 430 15.93 -6.54 -28.10
CA VAL A 430 15.56 -5.46 -27.17
C VAL A 430 14.47 -4.57 -27.76
N ARG A 431 14.57 -4.21 -29.04
CA ARG A 431 13.52 -3.43 -29.71
C ARG A 431 12.16 -4.11 -29.68
N THR A 432 12.12 -5.42 -29.95
CA THR A 432 10.86 -6.18 -29.89
C THR A 432 10.32 -6.20 -28.45
N LEU A 433 11.20 -6.41 -27.45
CA LEU A 433 10.80 -6.40 -26.03
C LEU A 433 10.19 -5.05 -25.60
N VAL A 434 10.77 -3.93 -26.02
CA VAL A 434 10.22 -2.59 -25.78
C VAL A 434 8.84 -2.43 -26.45
N GLN A 435 8.66 -2.94 -27.66
CA GLN A 435 7.38 -2.90 -28.36
C GLN A 435 6.29 -3.73 -27.67
N ASP A 436 6.63 -4.94 -27.21
CA ASP A 436 5.71 -5.85 -26.54
C ASP A 436 5.33 -5.37 -25.13
N THR A 437 6.17 -4.52 -24.52
CA THR A 437 5.90 -3.86 -23.23
C THR A 437 5.28 -2.47 -23.40
N SER A 438 4.52 -2.25 -24.48
CA SER A 438 3.81 -1.00 -24.78
C SER A 438 4.70 0.24 -24.88
N GLY A 439 5.97 0.08 -25.29
CA GLY A 439 6.93 1.17 -25.40
C GLY A 439 7.57 1.56 -24.07
N SER A 440 7.63 0.64 -23.10
CA SER A 440 8.27 0.89 -21.81
C SER A 440 9.72 1.35 -21.98
N GLU A 441 10.06 2.47 -21.35
CA GLU A 441 11.43 2.97 -21.30
C GLU A 441 12.33 2.04 -20.47
N ILE A 442 13.56 1.85 -20.95
CA ILE A 442 14.60 1.09 -20.26
C ILE A 442 15.27 2.00 -19.23
N HIS A 443 15.31 1.58 -17.96
CA HIS A 443 15.91 2.33 -16.86
C HIS A 443 17.36 1.90 -16.64
N PRO A 444 18.36 2.75 -16.90
CA PRO A 444 19.75 2.39 -16.68
C PRO A 444 20.12 2.47 -15.20
N VAL A 445 20.75 1.42 -14.69
CA VAL A 445 21.26 1.36 -13.31
C VAL A 445 22.66 0.77 -13.27
N TYR A 446 23.52 1.35 -12.45
CA TYR A 446 24.90 0.88 -12.31
C TYR A 446 25.55 1.34 -11.01
N TYR A 447 26.63 0.66 -10.66
CA TYR A 447 27.59 1.12 -9.66
C TYR A 447 28.68 1.89 -10.39
N GLN A 448 29.09 3.06 -9.88
CA GLN A 448 30.27 3.71 -10.43
C GLN A 448 31.48 2.82 -10.19
N THR A 449 32.23 2.52 -11.24
CA THR A 449 33.41 1.67 -11.19
C THR A 449 34.67 2.47 -11.54
N THR A 450 35.80 1.98 -11.05
CA THR A 450 37.14 2.41 -11.44
C THR A 450 37.98 1.18 -11.73
N THR A 451 39.13 1.36 -12.34
CA THR A 451 40.02 0.26 -12.70
C THR A 451 41.12 0.12 -11.65
N ASP A 452 41.37 -1.10 -11.18
CA ASP A 452 42.45 -1.38 -10.23
C ASP A 452 43.81 -1.58 -10.92
N GLU A 453 44.84 -1.98 -10.15
CA GLU A 453 46.19 -2.23 -10.69
C GLU A 453 46.27 -3.43 -11.67
N ASN A 454 45.25 -4.29 -11.70
CA ASN A 454 45.16 -5.48 -12.54
C ASN A 454 44.27 -5.28 -13.79
N ASP A 455 43.84 -4.04 -14.06
CA ASP A 455 42.87 -3.72 -15.11
C ASP A 455 41.45 -4.28 -14.85
N GLU A 456 41.13 -4.63 -13.59
CA GLU A 456 39.81 -5.11 -13.20
C GLU A 456 38.89 -3.97 -12.74
N ARG A 457 37.61 -4.03 -13.09
CA ARG A 457 36.60 -3.06 -12.65
C ARG A 457 36.22 -3.30 -11.18
N VAL A 458 36.45 -2.29 -10.35
CA VAL A 458 36.12 -2.30 -8.92
C VAL A 458 35.18 -1.14 -8.58
N PRO A 459 34.25 -1.30 -7.63
CA PRO A 459 33.30 -0.25 -7.29
C PRO A 459 34.00 0.97 -6.65
N MET A 460 33.65 2.16 -7.12
CA MET A 460 34.00 3.42 -6.47
C MET A 460 33.24 3.54 -5.16
N ARG A 461 33.96 4.01 -4.13
CA ARG A 461 33.39 4.25 -2.81
C ARG A 461 33.49 5.71 -2.43
N ASP A 462 32.45 6.20 -1.75
CA ASP A 462 32.39 7.55 -1.22
C ASP A 462 33.34 7.75 -0.01
N ARG A 463 33.26 8.93 0.62
CA ARG A 463 34.09 9.24 1.79
C ARG A 463 33.77 8.39 3.03
N ASN A 464 32.58 7.81 3.08
CA ASN A 464 32.11 6.97 4.18
C ASN A 464 32.43 5.48 3.94
N GLY A 465 32.92 5.14 2.74
CA GLY A 465 33.23 3.76 2.34
C GLY A 465 32.05 3.05 1.67
N ASN A 466 30.94 3.75 1.42
CA ASN A 466 29.77 3.20 0.75
C ASN A 466 29.99 3.17 -0.76
N VAL A 467 29.48 2.14 -1.43
CA VAL A 467 29.51 2.06 -2.89
C VAL A 467 28.64 3.17 -3.50
N MET A 468 29.07 3.73 -4.64
CA MET A 468 28.33 4.76 -5.34
C MET A 468 27.39 4.14 -6.38
N THR A 469 26.09 4.31 -6.18
CA THR A 469 25.02 3.84 -7.08
C THR A 469 24.48 4.99 -7.94
N VAL A 470 24.06 4.70 -9.17
CA VAL A 470 23.43 5.68 -10.09
C VAL A 470 22.20 5.04 -10.75
N GLY A 471 21.11 5.80 -10.87
CA GLY A 471 19.85 5.36 -11.49
C GLY A 471 18.90 4.60 -10.56
N PHE A 472 19.38 4.19 -9.37
CA PHE A 472 18.59 3.41 -8.44
C PHE A 472 17.52 4.25 -7.72
N ASP A 473 17.82 5.52 -7.43
CA ASP A 473 16.90 6.48 -6.79
C ASP A 473 15.77 6.86 -7.75
N GLU A 474 16.11 7.20 -9.00
CA GLU A 474 15.16 7.50 -10.06
C GLU A 474 14.22 6.30 -10.32
N LEU A 475 14.78 5.09 -10.27
CA LEU A 475 14.00 3.87 -10.38
C LEU A 475 13.15 3.60 -9.12
N LEU A 476 13.54 4.07 -7.93
CA LEU A 476 12.71 3.92 -6.72
C LEU A 476 11.49 4.81 -6.84
N ASP A 477 11.69 6.08 -7.19
CA ASP A 477 10.61 7.04 -7.42
C ASP A 477 9.64 6.56 -8.51
N LYS A 478 10.14 5.84 -9.54
CA LYS A 478 9.27 5.25 -10.58
C LYS A 478 8.44 4.06 -10.09
N MET A 479 8.89 3.36 -9.04
CA MET A 479 8.16 2.23 -8.46
C MET A 479 7.07 2.67 -7.46
N GLY A 480 7.02 3.95 -7.05
CA GLY A 480 6.17 4.45 -5.96
C GLY A 480 5.36 5.72 -6.21
#